data_AF-A0A8J8AH01-F1
#
_entry.id   AF-A0A8J8AH01-F1
#
_cell.length_a   1.000
_cell.length_b   1.000
_cell.length_c   1.000
_cell.angle_alpha   90.00
_cell.angle_beta   90.00
_cell.angle_gamma   90.00
#
_symmetry.space_group_name_H-M   'P 1'
#
loop_
_entity.id
_entity.type
_entity.pdbx_description
1 polymer ?
#
loop_
_entity_poly.entity_id
_entity_poly.type
_entity_poly.pdbx_seq_one_letter_code
_entity_poly.pdbx_strand_id
1 'polypeptide(L)' 'MDWETLYLIAGVLFILAFLLDIKAEENRYETLKDLFLGIGFLAWYLEGQITGIVLIATATLVYYPEMKKAWIRRRYG' A
#
# COMPACT_ATOMS: atom_id res chain seq x y z
N MET A 1 10.85 -0.60 19.92
CA MET A 1 10.50 -1.47 18.78
C MET A 1 11.33 -1.00 17.61
N ASP A 2 12.02 -1.92 16.94
CA ASP A 2 12.93 -1.55 15.85
C ASP A 2 12.15 -1.23 14.56
N TRP A 3 12.73 -0.40 13.69
CA TRP A 3 12.14 -0.04 12.40
C TRP A 3 11.94 -1.26 11.50
N GLU A 4 12.86 -2.22 11.56
CA GLU A 4 12.76 -3.49 10.85
C GLU A 4 11.51 -4.28 11.29
N THR A 5 11.26 -4.35 12.60
CA THR A 5 10.07 -5.02 13.14
C THR A 5 8.79 -4.33 12.68
N LEU A 6 8.78 -2.99 12.60
CA LEU A 6 7.65 -2.22 12.07
C LEU A 6 7.38 -2.54 10.60
N TYR A 7 8.42 -2.59 9.76
CA TYR A 7 8.30 -2.92 8.35
C TYR A 7 7.80 -4.35 8.13
N LEU A 8 8.28 -5.32 8.92
CA LEU A 8 7.79 -6.69 8.87
C LEU A 8 6.31 -6.78 9.21
N ILE A 9 5.89 -6.16 10.32
CA ILE A 9 4.48 -6.17 10.75
C ILE A 9 3.60 -5.50 9.70
N ALA A 10 3.98 -4.32 9.21
CA ALA A 10 3.23 -3.61 8.19
C ALA A 10 3.13 -4.43 6.89
N GLY A 11 4.23 -5.02 6.44
CA GLY A 11 4.27 -5.87 5.25
C GLY A 11 3.32 -7.06 5.34
N VAL A 12 3.34 -7.78 6.46
CA VAL A 12 2.45 -8.91 6.71
C VAL A 12 0.98 -8.48 6.76
N LEU A 13 0.67 -7.38 7.45
CA LEU A 13 -0.72 -6.89 7.55
C LEU A 13 -1.29 -6.51 6.19
N PHE A 14 -0.52 -5.84 5.34
CA PHE A 14 -0.96 -5.46 3.99
C PHE A 14 -1.10 -6.67 3.05
N ILE A 15 -0.27 -7.70 3.20
CA ILE A 15 -0.47 -8.96 2.46
C ILE A 15 -1.75 -9.67 2.93
N LEU A 16 -2.03 -9.67 4.23
CA LEU A 16 -3.27 -10.24 4.75
C LEU A 16 -4.50 -9.47 4.26
N ALA A 17 -4.44 -8.13 4.25
CA ALA A 17 -5.49 -7.29 3.68
C ALA A 17 -5.73 -7.62 2.20
N PHE A 18 -4.66 -7.68 1.41
CA PHE A 18 -4.72 -8.11 0.01
C PHE A 18 -5.40 -9.47 -0.18
N LEU A 19 -5.05 -10.46 0.65
CA LEU A 19 -5.67 -11.79 0.57
C LEU A 19 -7.15 -11.78 0.95
N LEU A 20 -7.54 -10.94 1.91
CA LEU A 20 -8.93 -10.76 2.30
C LEU A 20 -9.72 -10.06 1.20
N ASP A 21 -9.17 -9.02 0.58
CA ASP A 21 -9.80 -8.29 -0.53
C ASP A 21 -10.00 -9.19 -1.75
N ILE A 22 -9.03 -10.03 -2.09
CA ILE A 22 -9.18 -11.04 -3.16
C ILE A 22 -10.35 -11.97 -2.85
N LYS A 23 -10.44 -12.44 -1.60
CA LYS A 23 -11.50 -13.36 -1.18
C LYS A 23 -12.88 -12.68 -1.16
N ALA A 24 -12.93 -11.38 -0.89
CA ALA A 24 -14.14 -10.58 -0.88
C ALA A 24 -14.56 -10.09 -2.27
N GLU A 25 -13.82 -10.44 -3.33
CA GLU A 25 -14.02 -9.94 -4.70
C GLU A 25 -14.06 -8.41 -4.77
N GLU A 26 -13.27 -7.75 -3.92
CA GLU A 26 -13.16 -6.30 -3.91
C GLU A 26 -12.50 -5.76 -5.19
N ASN A 27 -12.57 -4.45 -5.35
CA ASN A 27 -12.07 -3.78 -6.53
C ASN A 27 -10.57 -4.08 -6.73
N ARG A 28 -10.21 -4.68 -7.86
CA ARG A 28 -8.80 -5.01 -8.21
C ARG A 28 -7.84 -3.84 -8.01
N TYR A 29 -8.29 -2.61 -8.23
CA TYR A 29 -7.46 -1.43 -8.00
C TYR A 29 -7.16 -1.18 -6.54
N GLU A 30 -8.09 -1.46 -5.61
CA GLU A 30 -7.88 -1.34 -4.17
C GLU A 30 -6.95 -2.47 -3.69
N THR A 31 -7.23 -3.70 -4.12
CA THR A 31 -6.43 -4.88 -3.79
C THR A 31 -4.97 -4.75 -4.23
N LEU A 32 -4.70 -4.20 -5.43
CA LEU A 32 -3.32 -3.99 -5.89
C LEU A 32 -2.53 -2.98 -5.04
N LYS A 33 -3.19 -2.00 -4.40
CA LYS A 33 -2.52 -1.04 -3.51
C LYS A 33 -1.95 -1.76 -2.30
N ASP A 34 -2.76 -2.62 -1.69
CA ASP A 34 -2.37 -3.37 -0.49
C ASP A 34 -1.23 -4.34 -0.80
N LEU A 35 -1.25 -4.96 -1.98
CA LEU A 35 -0.11 -5.76 -2.43
C LEU A 35 1.18 -4.94 -2.56
N PHE A 36 1.12 -3.78 -3.20
CA PHE A 36 2.30 -2.93 -3.39
C PHE A 36 2.85 -2.39 -2.07
N LEU A 37 1.98 -2.02 -1.13
CA LEU A 37 2.38 -1.62 0.22
C LEU A 37 3.01 -2.79 0.97
N GLY A 38 2.40 -3.97 0.92
CA GLY A 38 2.90 -5.18 1.58
C GLY A 38 4.30 -5.56 1.10
N ILE A 39 4.50 -5.64 -0.22
CA ILE A 39 5.81 -5.95 -0.80
C ILE A 39 6.80 -4.80 -0.54
N GLY A 40 6.35 -3.54 -0.56
CA GLY A 40 7.20 -2.37 -0.31
C GLY A 40 7.79 -2.38 1.11
N PHE A 41 6.97 -2.66 2.12
CA PHE A 41 7.43 -2.79 3.50
C PHE A 41 8.32 -4.03 3.71
N LEU A 42 8.00 -5.17 3.09
CA LEU A 42 8.90 -6.34 3.13
C LEU A 42 10.24 -6.07 2.46
N ALA A 43 10.27 -5.29 1.38
CA ALA A 43 11.51 -4.90 0.73
C ALA A 43 12.39 -4.05 1.66
N TRP A 44 11.80 -3.13 2.44
CA TRP A 44 12.53 -2.38 3.45
C TRP A 44 12.99 -3.21 4.65
N TYR A 45 12.22 -4.23 5.04
CA TYR A 45 12.67 -5.21 6.03
C TYR A 45 13.90 -6.00 5.55
N LEU A 46 13.98 -6.31 4.25
CA LEU A 46 15.11 -7.01 3.62
C LEU A 46 16.23 -6.07 3.15
N GLU A 47 16.33 -4.86 3.72
CA GLU A 47 17.32 -3.82 3.36
C GLU A 47 17.25 -3.30 1.90
N GLY A 48 16.23 -3.69 1.14
CA GLY A 48 15.96 -3.26 -0.22
C GLY A 48 15.36 -1.85 -0.29
N GLN A 49 16.13 -0.83 0.04
CA GLN A 49 15.64 0.57 0.14
C GLN A 49 15.00 1.10 -1.15
N ILE A 50 15.67 0.92 -2.29
CA ILE A 50 15.19 1.40 -3.59
C ILE A 50 13.89 0.68 -3.98
N THR A 51 13.84 -0.63 -3.81
CA THR A 51 12.67 -1.45 -4.13
C THR A 51 11.46 -1.04 -3.30
N GLY A 52 11.63 -0.83 -1.99
CA GLY A 52 10.55 -0.34 -1.13
C GLY A 52 10.05 1.05 -1.53
N ILE A 53 10.96 1.98 -1.85
CA ILE A 53 10.58 3.32 -2.33
C ILE A 53 9.76 3.25 -3.60
N VAL A 54 10.19 2.47 -4.60
CA VAL A 54 9.50 2.33 -5.89
C VAL A 54 8.10 1.76 -5.70
N LEU A 55 7.95 0.75 -4.84
CA LEU A 55 6.67 0.10 -4.57
C LEU A 55 5.69 1.02 -3.83
N ILE A 56 6.15 1.77 -2.82
CA ILE A 56 5.30 2.73 -2.11
C ILE A 56 4.94 3.93 -3.01
N ALA A 57 5.88 4.41 -3.82
CA ALA A 57 5.59 5.45 -4.81
C ALA A 57 4.53 4.98 -5.81
N THR A 58 4.60 3.71 -6.23
CA THR A 58 3.63 3.10 -7.14
C THR A 58 2.25 2.98 -6.48
N ALA A 59 2.18 2.50 -5.24
CA ALA A 59 0.94 2.48 -4.46
C ALA A 59 0.32 3.88 -4.33
N THR A 60 1.14 4.90 -4.10
CA THR A 60 0.71 6.31 -4.00
C THR A 60 0.16 6.84 -5.32
N LEU A 61 0.79 6.52 -6.45
CA LEU A 61 0.31 6.90 -7.79
C LEU A 61 -1.05 6.26 -8.10
N VAL A 62 -1.24 5.00 -7.67
CA VAL A 62 -2.55 4.33 -7.78
C VAL A 62 -3.60 5.00 -6.88
N TYR A 63 -3.20 5.56 -5.73
CA TYR A 63 -4.08 6.31 -4.81
C TYR A 63 -4.42 7.73 -5.29
N TYR A 64 -3.59 8.32 -6.16
CA TYR A 64 -3.71 9.71 -6.58
C TYR A 64 -5.09 10.12 -7.13
N PRO A 65 -5.78 9.32 -7.97
CA PRO A 65 -7.10 9.69 -8.50
C PRO A 65 -8.16 9.82 -7.40
N GLU A 66 -8.11 8.96 -6.38
CA GLU A 66 -9.04 8.99 -5.25
C GLU A 66 -8.74 10.16 -4.31
N MET A 67 -7.46 10.43 -4.03
CA MET A 67 -7.06 11.61 -3.26
C MET A 67 -7.51 12.89 -3.95
N LYS A 68 -7.34 12.98 -5.28
CA LYS A 68 -7.79 14.11 -6.08
C LYS A 68 -9.31 14.29 -6.01
N LYS A 69 -10.08 13.20 -6.14
CA LYS A 69 -11.55 13.24 -5.99
C LYS A 69 -11.97 13.68 -4.59
N ALA A 70 -11.30 13.21 -3.54
CA ALA A 70 -11.57 13.61 -2.16
C ALA A 70 -11.24 15.09 -1.92
N TRP A 71 -10.10 15.57 -2.45
CA TRP A 71 -9.69 16.96 -2.35
C TRP A 71 -10.64 17.92 -3.06
N ILE A 72 -11.08 17.57 -4.27
CA ILE A 72 -12.08 18.34 -5.02
C ILE A 72 -13.40 18.39 -4.24
N ARG A 73 -13.87 17.25 -3.72
CA ARG A 73 -15.10 17.21 -2.89
C ARG A 73 -15.01 18.13 -1.66
N ARG A 74 -13.88 18.16 -0.96
CA ARG A 74 -13.69 19.05 0.20
C ARG A 74 -13.60 20.53 -0.16
N ARG A 75 -13.18 20.87 -1.38
CA ARG A 75 -12.95 22.26 -1.81
C ARG A 75 -14.16 22.88 -2.50
N TYR A 76 -15.02 22.06 -3.12
CA TYR A 76 -16.13 22.51 -3.96
C TYR A 76 -17.50 21.92 -3.58
N GLY A 77 -17.57 21.05 -2.58
CA GLY A 77 -18.80 20.51 -2.00
C GLY A 77 -18.85 20.77 -0.50
#